data_AF-A0A7X8XDB7-F1
#
_entry.id   AF-A0A7X8XDB7-F1
#
_cell.length_a   1.000
_cell.length_b   1.000
_cell.length_c   1.000
_cell.angle_alpha   90.00
_cell.angle_beta   90.00
_cell.angle_gamma   90.00
#
_symmetry.space_group_name_H-M   'P 1'
#
loop_
_entity.id
_entity.type
_entity.pdbx_description
1 polymer ?
#
loop_
_entity_poly.entity_id
_entity_poly.type
_entity_poly.pdbx_seq_one_letter_code
_entity_poly.pdbx_strand_id
1 'polypeptide(L)'
;MNELLWFLMLFLDFGALLLLYRYLGKTGVFIWIPIATILANIQVLKIVQLFGFTATLGNIAYASLFLATDILSENHSRKDAHLAVLVGFLTMLLTILIMTLALAFEPAPSDFVQSSMKV
;
A
#
# COMPACT_ATOMS: atom_id res chain seq x y z
N MET A 1 8.99 -16.04 -14.51
CA MET A 1 9.84 -14.87 -14.12
C MET A 1 9.03 -13.95 -13.20
N ASN A 2 7.80 -13.60 -13.58
CA ASN A 2 6.88 -12.84 -12.73
C ASN A 2 6.63 -13.51 -11.39
N GLU A 3 6.60 -14.84 -11.34
CA GLU A 3 6.41 -15.63 -10.12
C GLU A 3 7.54 -15.40 -9.12
N LEU A 4 8.79 -15.35 -9.58
CA LEU A 4 9.95 -15.09 -8.74
C LEU A 4 9.90 -13.66 -8.17
N LEU A 5 9.57 -12.68 -9.01
CA LEU A 5 9.39 -11.29 -8.57
C LEU A 5 8.22 -11.15 -7.59
N TRP A 6 7.15 -11.92 -7.79
CA TRP A 6 5.99 -11.96 -6.91
C TRP A 6 6.36 -12.52 -5.53
N PHE A 7 7.12 -13.62 -5.47
CA PHE A 7 7.63 -14.14 -4.19
C PHE A 7 8.57 -13.15 -3.51
N LEU A 8 9.47 -12.51 -4.26
CA LEU A 8 10.37 -11.49 -3.71
C LEU A 8 9.57 -10.32 -3.13
N MET A 9 8.53 -9.85 -3.82
CA MET A 9 7.64 -8.81 -3.34
C MET A 9 6.90 -9.22 -2.06
N LEU A 10 6.42 -10.46 -1.99
CA LEU A 10 5.81 -11.02 -0.78
C LEU A 10 6.79 -10.97 0.39
N PHE A 11 8.01 -11.46 0.22
CA PHE A 11 9.02 -11.41 1.29
C PHE A 11 9.38 -9.98 1.68
N LEU A 12 9.41 -9.06 0.72
CA LEU A 12 9.74 -7.66 0.98
C LEU A 12 8.62 -6.95 1.75
N ASP A 13 7.35 -7.08 1.34
CA ASP A 13 6.22 -6.42 1.99
C ASP A 13 6.01 -6.96 3.42
N PHE A 14 5.92 -8.29 3.56
CA PHE A 14 5.72 -8.91 4.87
C PHE A 14 6.97 -8.78 5.75
N GLY A 15 8.16 -8.89 5.15
CA GLY A 15 9.42 -8.67 5.86
C GLY A 15 9.54 -7.24 6.37
N ALA A 16 9.20 -6.23 5.56
CA ALA A 16 9.22 -4.84 5.98
C ALA A 16 8.23 -4.56 7.12
N LEU A 17 6.99 -5.07 7.03
CA LEU A 17 6.02 -4.98 8.13
C LEU A 17 6.56 -5.60 9.41
N LEU A 18 7.07 -6.84 9.34
CA LEU A 18 7.59 -7.54 10.51
C LEU A 18 8.84 -6.88 11.09
N LEU A 19 9.73 -6.34 10.26
CA LEU A 19 10.91 -5.60 10.70
C LEU A 19 10.51 -4.30 11.39
N LEU A 20 9.60 -3.52 10.80
CA LEU A 20 9.06 -2.31 11.43
C LEU A 20 8.41 -2.64 12.76
N TYR A 21 7.62 -3.72 12.82
CA TYR A 21 7.02 -4.18 14.06
C TYR A 21 8.09 -4.61 15.09
N ARG A 22 9.14 -5.30 14.66
CA ARG A 22 10.20 -5.81 15.55
C ARG A 22 11.01 -4.70 16.20
N TYR A 23 11.27 -3.60 15.49
CA TYR A 23 12.11 -2.49 15.97
C TYR A 23 11.31 -1.35 16.61
N LEU A 24 10.11 -1.05 16.11
CA LEU A 24 9.29 0.09 16.54
C LEU A 24 8.02 -0.33 17.29
N GLY A 25 7.77 -1.65 17.42
CA GLY A 25 6.56 -2.18 18.05
C GLY A 25 5.29 -1.72 17.34
N LYS A 26 4.25 -1.41 18.12
CA LYS A 26 2.97 -0.90 17.63
C LYS A 26 3.12 0.25 16.64
N THR A 27 4.02 1.20 16.93
CA THR A 27 4.26 2.37 16.08
C THR A 27 4.74 1.99 14.68
N GLY A 28 5.55 0.94 14.55
CA GLY A 28 6.00 0.42 13.26
C GLY A 28 4.84 -0.05 12.38
N VAL A 29 3.83 -0.69 12.98
CA VAL A 29 2.63 -1.13 12.27
C VAL A 29 1.80 0.08 11.83
N PHE A 30 1.64 1.10 12.69
CA PHE A 30 0.97 2.34 12.31
C PHE A 30 1.68 3.11 11.19
N ILE A 31 3.00 3.01 11.09
CA ILE A 31 3.78 3.59 9.98
C ILE A 31 3.63 2.75 8.71
N TRP A 32 3.55 1.43 8.82
CA TRP A 32 3.39 0.54 7.66
C TRP A 32 2.05 0.76 6.94
N ILE A 33 0.97 0.95 7.69
CA ILE A 33 -0.39 1.10 7.13
C ILE A 33 -0.49 2.17 6.02
N PRO A 34 -0.08 3.43 6.22
CA PRO A 34 -0.17 4.43 5.15
C PRO A 34 0.72 4.07 3.95
N ILE A 35 1.91 3.52 4.19
CA ILE A 35 2.85 3.10 3.14
C ILE A 35 2.19 2.03 2.27
N ALA A 36 1.74 0.94 2.88
CA ALA A 36 1.13 -0.17 2.17
C ALA A 36 -0.20 0.24 1.51
N THR A 37 -0.96 1.16 2.10
CA THR A 37 -2.18 1.71 1.49
C THR A 37 -1.87 2.42 0.17
N ILE A 38 -0.87 3.29 0.15
CA ILE A 38 -0.48 4.02 -1.07
C ILE A 38 0.07 3.05 -2.11
N LEU A 39 0.96 2.14 -1.72
CA LEU A 39 1.54 1.14 -2.61
C LEU A 39 0.48 0.24 -3.23
N ALA A 40 -0.46 -0.27 -2.43
CA ALA A 40 -1.53 -1.12 -2.90
C ALA A 40 -2.40 -0.42 -3.96
N ASN A 41 -2.79 0.84 -3.70
CA ASN A 41 -3.61 1.61 -4.63
C ASN A 41 -2.90 1.85 -5.98
N ILE A 42 -1.58 2.09 -5.97
CA ILE A 42 -0.80 2.25 -7.21
C ILE A 42 -0.63 0.91 -7.92
N GLN A 43 -0.28 -0.15 -7.18
CA GLN A 43 0.03 -1.46 -7.73
C GLN A 43 -1.20 -2.21 -8.26
N VAL A 44 -2.40 -1.91 -7.78
CA VAL A 44 -3.64 -2.49 -8.33
C VAL A 44 -3.80 -2.17 -9.82
N LEU A 45 -3.30 -1.01 -10.27
CA LEU A 45 -3.32 -0.63 -11.69
C LEU A 45 -2.43 -1.53 -12.56
N LYS A 46 -1.47 -2.25 -11.95
CA LYS A 46 -0.58 -3.16 -12.66
C LYS A 46 -1.17 -4.57 -12.70
N ILE A 47 -1.51 -5.00 -13.91
CA ILE A 47 -1.96 -6.37 -14.18
C ILE A 47 -0.76 -7.23 -14.59
N VAL A 48 -0.65 -8.42 -13.99
CA VAL A 48 0.38 -9.41 -14.28
C VAL A 48 -0.23 -10.79 -14.47
N GLN A 49 0.47 -11.65 -15.19
CA GLN A 49 0.13 -13.07 -15.28
C GLN A 49 0.98 -13.86 -14.29
N LEU A 50 0.33 -14.58 -13.39
CA LEU A 50 0.90 -15.36 -12.31
C LEU A 50 0.28 -16.75 -12.32
N PHE A 51 1.09 -17.81 -12.41
CA PHE A 51 0.62 -19.20 -12.37
C PHE A 51 -0.49 -19.52 -13.39
N GLY A 52 -0.46 -18.87 -14.56
CA GLY A 52 -1.49 -19.02 -15.60
C GLY A 52 -2.75 -18.16 -15.40
N PHE A 53 -2.88 -17.46 -14.29
CA PHE A 53 -3.99 -16.57 -13.98
C PHE A 53 -3.61 -15.10 -14.14
N THR A 54 -4.57 -14.27 -14.56
CA THR A 54 -4.41 -12.82 -14.64
C THR A 54 -4.83 -12.21 -13.31
N ALA A 55 -3.93 -11.46 -12.67
CA ALA A 55 -4.19 -10.82 -11.38
C ALA A 55 -3.60 -9.41 -11.32
N THR A 56 -4.17 -8.58 -10.44
CA THR A 56 -3.60 -7.27 -10.08
C THR A 56 -2.50 -7.44 -9.05
N LEU A 57 -1.46 -6.60 -9.13
CA LEU A 57 -0.28 -6.74 -8.29
C LEU A 57 -0.49 -6.26 -6.84
N GLY A 58 -1.40 -5.29 -6.64
CA GLY A 58 -1.63 -4.68 -5.32
C GLY A 58 -2.20 -5.61 -4.25
N ASN A 59 -2.61 -6.83 -4.60
CA ASN A 59 -3.16 -7.80 -3.65
C ASN A 59 -2.15 -8.20 -2.54
N ILE A 60 -0.85 -8.24 -2.85
CA ILE A 60 0.19 -8.58 -1.84
C ILE A 60 0.26 -7.47 -0.78
N ALA A 61 0.32 -6.21 -1.22
CA ALA A 61 0.33 -5.06 -0.33
C ALA A 61 -0.95 -5.02 0.54
N TYR A 62 -2.13 -5.30 -0.03
CA TYR A 62 -3.37 -5.45 0.74
C TYR A 62 -3.32 -6.61 1.76
N ALA A 63 -2.73 -7.75 1.41
CA ALA A 63 -2.55 -8.85 2.34
C ALA A 63 -1.66 -8.44 3.54
N SER A 64 -0.62 -7.63 3.30
CA SER A 64 0.19 -7.06 4.37
C SER A 64 -0.59 -6.10 5.28
N LEU A 65 -1.57 -5.35 4.74
CA LEU A 65 -2.46 -4.50 5.52
C LEU A 65 -3.36 -5.31 6.44
N PHE A 66 -3.91 -6.43 5.96
CA PHE A 66 -4.70 -7.33 6.81
C PHE A 66 -3.85 -7.91 7.95
N LEU A 67 -2.64 -8.37 7.63
CA LEU A 67 -1.71 -8.82 8.67
C LEU A 67 -1.39 -7.71 9.68
N ALA A 68 -1.17 -6.48 9.23
CA ALA A 68 -0.95 -5.33 10.10
C ALA A 68 -2.13 -5.10 11.06
N THR A 69 -3.37 -5.16 10.57
CA THR A 69 -4.56 -5.01 11.42
C THR A 69 -4.74 -6.19 12.38
N ASP A 70 -4.42 -7.41 11.95
CA ASP A 70 -4.52 -8.60 12.78
C ASP A 70 -3.50 -8.56 13.92
N ILE A 71 -2.24 -8.18 13.64
CA ILE A 71 -1.21 -7.96 14.66
C ILE A 71 -1.69 -6.95 15.71
N LEU A 72 -2.32 -5.84 15.30
CA LEU A 72 -2.84 -4.84 16.23
C LEU A 72 -4.02 -5.36 17.05
N SER A 73 -4.91 -6.14 16.42
CA SER A 73 -6.10 -6.69 17.08
C SER A 73 -5.73 -7.74 18.13
N GLU A 74 -4.79 -8.62 17.80
CA GLU A 74 -4.40 -9.78 18.62
C GLU A 74 -3.33 -9.42 19.67
N ASN A 75 -2.28 -8.68 19.30
CA ASN A 75 -1.15 -8.41 20.20
C ASN A 75 -1.28 -7.09 20.98
N HIS A 76 -2.18 -6.20 20.57
CA HIS A 76 -2.36 -4.91 21.22
C HIS A 76 -3.78 -4.71 21.72
N SER A 77 -4.67 -4.14 20.90
CA SER A 77 -6.05 -3.95 21.26
C SER A 77 -6.94 -3.78 20.03
N ARG A 78 -8.21 -4.18 20.14
CA ARG A 78 -9.21 -3.91 19.10
C ARG A 78 -9.34 -2.41 18.80
N LYS A 79 -9.15 -1.55 19.80
CA LYS A 79 -9.17 -0.08 19.62
C LYS A 79 -8.04 0.37 18.69
N ASP A 80 -6.86 -0.20 18.84
CA ASP A 80 -5.72 0.10 17.98
C ASP A 80 -5.94 -0.41 16.56
N ALA A 81 -6.53 -1.59 16.39
CA ALA A 81 -6.90 -2.10 15.07
C ALA A 81 -7.93 -1.19 14.37
N HIS A 82 -8.96 -0.72 15.08
CA HIS A 82 -9.92 0.25 14.53
C HIS A 82 -9.26 1.58 14.15
N LEU A 83 -8.34 2.08 14.98
CA LEU A 83 -7.58 3.28 14.68
C LEU A 83 -6.70 3.07 13.43
N ALA A 84 -6.07 1.91 13.29
CA ALA A 84 -5.30 1.54 12.13
C ALA A 84 -6.13 1.55 10.83
N VAL A 85 -7.34 0.99 10.86
CA VAL A 85 -8.27 1.05 9.72
C VAL A 85 -8.63 2.50 9.38
N LEU A 86 -8.90 3.33 10.40
CA LEU A 86 -9.18 4.75 10.21
C LEU A 86 -7.99 5.48 9.58
N VAL A 87 -6.76 5.20 10.03
CA VAL A 87 -5.53 5.77 9.47
C VAL A 87 -5.36 5.37 8.00
N GLY A 88 -5.58 4.10 7.65
CA GLY A 88 -5.55 3.64 6.26
C GLY A 88 -6.59 4.35 5.40
N PHE A 89 -7.83 4.44 5.89
CA PHE A 89 -8.91 5.15 5.20
C PHE A 89 -8.60 6.63 4.98
N LEU A 90 -8.12 7.33 6.02
CA LEU A 90 -7.72 8.74 5.91
C LEU A 90 -6.55 8.92 4.94
N THR A 91 -5.58 8.01 4.94
CA THR A 91 -4.46 8.03 3.99
C THR A 91 -4.97 7.96 2.56
N MET A 92 -5.88 7.03 2.27
CA MET A 92 -6.48 6.89 0.94
C MET A 92 -7.24 8.16 0.54
N LEU A 93 -8.10 8.68 1.42
CA LEU A 93 -8.89 9.88 1.16
C LEU A 93 -8.01 11.11 0.91
N LEU A 94 -7.01 11.35 1.75
CA LEU A 94 -6.07 12.47 1.58
C LEU A 94 -5.24 12.31 0.31
N THR A 95 -4.79 11.10 -0.01
CA THR A 95 -4.06 10.83 -1.25
C THR A 95 -4.92 11.17 -2.45
N ILE A 96 -6.18 10.76 -2.47
CA ILE A 96 -7.12 11.09 -3.56
C ILE A 96 -7.30 12.60 -3.69
N LEU A 97 -7.60 13.30 -2.59
CA LEU A 97 -7.84 14.74 -2.63
C LEU A 97 -6.60 15.52 -3.11
N ILE A 98 -5.44 15.22 -2.54
CA ILE A 98 -4.18 15.91 -2.87
C ILE A 98 -3.78 15.63 -4.32
N MET A 99 -3.84 14.36 -4.75
CA MET A 99 -3.51 14.01 -6.14
C MET A 99 -4.49 14.59 -7.14
N THR A 100 -5.78 14.64 -6.82
CA THR A 100 -6.78 15.29 -7.69
C THR A 100 -6.45 16.76 -7.89
N LEU A 101 -6.10 17.47 -6.82
CA LEU A 101 -5.67 18.87 -6.91
C LEU A 101 -4.34 19.00 -7.68
N ALA A 102 -3.39 18.10 -7.45
CA ALA A 102 -2.10 18.09 -8.15
C ALA A 102 -2.28 17.92 -9.67
N LEU A 103 -3.20 17.06 -10.10
CA LEU A 103 -3.49 16.83 -11.53
C LEU A 103 -4.27 17.98 -12.19
N ALA A 104 -4.88 18.87 -11.41
CA ALA A 104 -5.59 20.04 -11.89
C ALA A 104 -4.65 21.19 -12.32
N PHE A 105 -3.37 21.15 -11.93
CA PHE A 105 -2.39 22.14 -12.39
C PHE A 105 -2.12 22.01 -13.89
N GLU A 106 -1.92 23.15 -14.55
CA GLU A 106 -1.50 23.17 -15.95
C GLU A 106 -0.05 22.67 -16.07
N PRO A 107 0.20 21.60 -16.86
CA PRO A 107 1.55 21.07 -17.03
C PRO A 107 2.43 22.05 -17.80
N ALA A 108 3.71 22.10 -17.45
CA ALA A 108 4.69 22.84 -18.23
C ALA A 108 4.91 22.17 -19.62
N PRO A 109 5.37 22.92 -20.65
CA PRO A 109 5.66 22.34 -21.96
C PRO A 109 6.71 21.22 -21.94
N SER A 110 7.59 21.20 -20.93
CA SER A 110 8.61 20.17 -20.73
C SER A 110 8.12 18.95 -19.95
N ASP A 111 6.89 18.95 -19.44
CA ASP A 111 6.33 17.85 -18.66
C ASP A 111 5.79 16.74 -19.57
N PHE A 112 6.52 15.62 -19.60
CA PHE A 112 6.15 14.41 -20.33
C PHE A 112 5.44 13.35 -19.46
N VAL A 113 5.33 13.59 -18.14
CA VAL A 113 4.82 12.61 -17.16
C VAL A 113 3.32 12.81 -16.92
N GLN A 114 2.79 14.01 -17.11
CA GLN A 114 1.36 14.33 -16.91
C GLN A 114 0.41 13.35 -17.60
N SER A 115 0.74 12.89 -18.81
CA SER A 115 -0.06 11.91 -19.56
C SER A 115 -0.14 10.54 -18.89
N SER A 116 0.88 10.15 -18.11
CA SER A 116 0.91 8.88 -17.38
C SER A 116 0.24 8.95 -16.01
N MET A 117 0.03 10.16 -15.47
CA MET A 117 -0.62 10.37 -14.18
C MET A 117 -2.11 10.69 -14.29
N LYS A 118 -2.58 11.14 -15.45
CA LYS A 118 -4.01 11.28 -15.75
C LYS A 118 -4.58 9.89 -16.03
N VAL A 119 -5.47 9.43 -15.16
CA VAL A 119 -6.26 8.20 -15.31
C VAL A 119 -7.54 8.51 -16.07
#